data_AF-A0A502EN31-F1
#
_entry.id   AF-A0A502EN31-F1
#
_cell.length_a   1.000
_cell.length_b   1.000
_cell.length_c   1.000
_cell.angle_alpha   90.00
_cell.angle_beta   90.00
_cell.angle_gamma   90.00
#
_symmetry.space_group_name_H-M   'P 1'
#
loop_
_entity.id
_entity.type
_entity.pdbx_description
1 polymer ?
#
loop_
_entity_poly.entity_id
_entity_poly.type
_entity_poly.pdbx_seq_one_letter_code
_entity_poly.pdbx_strand_id
1 'polypeptide(L)'
;MKKTSLLGASLIALLMFSCQKENSQEDTSIVSKVEQENWQTAKLDAKFADSQKEVTAYLFPTALISKLVETPNVEFVQFVLGYSNNTLQIKVVGVNKAGKEFASVDSKILKETSGTDKFSALATSNKKTDKGTALLNEHLLFPKDAIDGITAWQEKLNTVSDLDDVLSYKGARFNHYSIEAAIIVDMLKNKNTANIGLFLGLNPIGKVTTILIGLDQNNSIKKVSSTGKDGDNGDVYDGTRPSPPY
;
A
#
# COMPACT_ATOMS: atom_id res chain seq x y z
N MET A 1 50.76 -47.18 47.91
CA MET A 1 49.47 -47.14 48.66
C MET A 1 48.81 -45.83 48.26
N LYS A 2 47.68 -45.74 47.55
CA LYS A 2 46.36 -46.35 47.76
C LYS A 2 45.78 -46.88 46.44
N LYS A 3 45.04 -47.99 46.55
CA LYS A 3 44.20 -48.62 45.53
C LYS A 3 42.77 -48.04 45.61
N THR A 4 42.07 -48.01 44.48
CA THR A 4 40.61 -48.17 44.27
C THR A 4 40.40 -47.91 42.76
N SER A 5 40.08 -48.85 41.85
CA SER A 5 39.01 -49.86 41.77
C SER A 5 37.63 -49.18 41.87
N LEU A 6 36.64 -49.32 40.99
CA LEU A 6 36.34 -50.20 39.85
C LEU A 6 35.04 -49.64 39.21
N LEU A 7 34.82 -49.89 37.91
CA LEU A 7 33.53 -50.18 37.23
C LEU A 7 32.27 -49.29 37.45
N GLY A 8 31.70 -48.84 36.32
CA GLY A 8 30.29 -48.45 36.21
C GLY A 8 29.87 -48.27 34.74
N ALA A 9 29.01 -49.16 34.25
CA ALA A 9 28.58 -49.27 32.85
C ALA A 9 27.36 -48.40 32.50
N SER A 10 27.28 -48.06 31.20
CA SER A 10 26.12 -47.89 30.30
C SER A 10 24.73 -47.45 30.81
N LEU A 11 24.14 -46.42 30.17
CA LEU A 11 22.81 -46.39 29.50
C LEU A 11 22.57 -44.98 28.88
N ILE A 12 22.58 -44.82 27.55
CA ILE A 12 21.43 -44.80 26.60
C ILE A 12 20.35 -43.72 26.89
N ALA A 13 20.35 -42.72 26.00
CA ALA A 13 19.25 -41.97 25.37
C ALA A 13 17.94 -41.69 26.11
N LEU A 14 17.53 -40.41 26.10
CA LEU A 14 16.24 -40.03 25.50
C LEU A 14 16.18 -38.54 25.15
N LEU A 15 15.78 -38.32 23.89
CA LEU A 15 15.40 -37.09 23.25
C LEU A 15 14.30 -36.38 24.06
N MET A 16 14.47 -35.08 24.29
CA MET A 16 13.35 -34.14 24.30
C MET A 16 13.78 -32.91 23.49
N PHE A 17 13.56 -33.01 22.18
CA PHE A 17 13.31 -31.85 21.35
C PHE A 17 12.15 -31.07 21.98
N SER A 18 12.44 -30.00 22.71
CA SER A 18 11.47 -28.91 22.85
C SER A 18 11.55 -28.06 21.58
N CYS A 19 11.06 -28.62 20.48
CA CYS A 19 10.43 -27.80 19.46
C CYS A 19 9.19 -27.21 20.11
N GLN A 20 9.33 -26.04 20.74
CA GLN A 20 8.19 -25.17 20.97
C GLN A 20 7.64 -24.80 19.59
N LYS A 21 6.69 -25.62 19.15
CA LYS A 21 5.75 -25.28 18.10
C LYS A 21 4.79 -24.27 18.71
N GLU A 22 5.18 -22.99 18.71
CA GLU A 22 4.21 -21.92 18.84
C GLU A 22 3.45 -21.83 17.51
N ASN A 23 2.22 -22.32 17.58
CA ASN A 23 1.23 -22.18 16.53
C ASN A 23 0.78 -20.71 16.47
N SER A 24 0.97 -20.12 15.30
CA SER A 24 -0.01 -19.30 14.58
C SER A 24 -0.72 -18.20 15.37
N GLN A 25 -0.19 -16.99 15.26
CA GLN A 25 -1.02 -15.83 14.95
C GLN A 25 -0.48 -15.25 13.63
N GLU A 26 -1.18 -15.56 12.54
CA GLU A 26 -0.94 -14.98 11.21
C GLU A 26 -1.32 -13.50 11.26
N ASP A 27 -0.33 -12.65 11.57
CA ASP A 27 -0.30 -11.25 11.17
C ASP A 27 1.07 -11.02 10.52
N THR A 28 1.19 -11.41 9.25
CA THR A 28 2.28 -11.01 8.36
C THR A 28 1.63 -10.25 7.20
N SER A 29 2.16 -9.13 6.72
CA SER A 29 3.53 -9.06 6.22
C SER A 29 4.09 -7.64 6.29
N ILE A 30 5.27 -7.55 6.92
CA ILE A 30 6.34 -6.69 6.41
C ILE A 30 6.49 -7.04 4.93
N VAL A 31 6.35 -6.10 3.97
CA VAL A 31 6.84 -6.39 2.61
C VAL A 31 8.33 -6.66 2.73
N SER A 32 8.65 -7.94 2.77
CA SER A 32 9.96 -8.48 2.99
C SER A 32 10.79 -8.25 1.74
N LYS A 33 12.12 -8.31 1.89
CA LYS A 33 13.02 -8.29 0.74
C LYS A 33 12.65 -9.38 -0.28
N VAL A 34 12.21 -10.54 0.21
CA VAL A 34 11.72 -11.66 -0.61
C VAL A 34 10.49 -11.27 -1.43
N GLU A 35 9.51 -10.58 -0.85
CA GLU A 35 8.33 -10.15 -1.59
C GLU A 35 8.65 -9.10 -2.65
N GLN A 36 9.62 -8.22 -2.40
CA GLN A 36 10.10 -7.26 -3.41
C GLN A 36 10.82 -7.97 -4.57
N GLU A 37 11.67 -8.95 -4.27
CA GLU A 37 12.34 -9.78 -5.29
C GLU A 37 11.33 -10.61 -6.09
N ASN A 38 10.32 -11.17 -5.41
CA ASN A 38 9.21 -11.87 -6.05
C ASN A 38 8.44 -10.93 -6.98
N TRP A 39 8.22 -9.67 -6.60
CA TRP A 39 7.52 -8.71 -7.45
C TRP A 39 8.26 -8.45 -8.77
N GLN A 40 9.59 -8.37 -8.74
CA GLN A 40 10.39 -8.14 -9.95
C GLN A 40 10.35 -9.34 -10.92
N THR A 41 10.03 -10.53 -10.45
CA THR A 41 10.11 -11.78 -11.23
C THR A 41 8.78 -12.51 -11.39
N ALA A 42 7.73 -12.04 -10.71
CA ALA A 42 6.39 -12.63 -10.72
C ALA A 42 5.84 -12.76 -12.14
N LYS A 43 4.97 -13.73 -12.39
CA LYS A 43 4.20 -13.77 -13.64
C LYS A 43 2.90 -13.01 -13.42
N LEU A 44 2.68 -11.95 -14.19
CA LEU A 44 1.43 -11.17 -14.15
C LEU A 44 0.41 -11.85 -15.07
N ASP A 45 0.01 -13.06 -14.69
CA ASP A 45 -0.92 -13.91 -15.44
C ASP A 45 -2.36 -13.81 -14.92
N ALA A 46 -3.24 -14.71 -15.37
CA ALA A 46 -4.64 -14.73 -14.95
C ALA A 46 -4.81 -14.88 -13.44
N LYS A 47 -3.93 -15.59 -12.73
CA LYS A 47 -4.02 -15.73 -11.26
C LYS A 47 -3.74 -14.40 -10.57
N PHE A 48 -2.74 -13.67 -11.06
CA PHE A 48 -2.50 -12.32 -10.58
C PHE A 48 -3.69 -11.41 -10.85
N ALA A 49 -4.19 -11.42 -12.09
CA ALA A 49 -5.30 -10.57 -12.48
C ALA A 49 -6.57 -10.86 -11.65
N ASP A 50 -6.92 -12.12 -11.48
CA ASP A 50 -8.10 -12.53 -10.70
C ASP A 50 -7.96 -12.19 -9.22
N SER A 51 -6.77 -12.40 -8.65
CA SER A 51 -6.51 -11.99 -7.27
C SER A 51 -6.58 -10.47 -7.09
N GLN A 52 -6.07 -9.71 -8.06
CA GLN A 52 -6.03 -8.25 -7.98
C GLN A 52 -7.41 -7.60 -8.22
N LYS A 53 -8.32 -8.24 -8.98
CA LYS A 53 -9.72 -7.79 -9.12
C LYS A 53 -10.47 -7.79 -7.79
N GLU A 54 -10.11 -8.69 -6.88
CA GLU A 54 -10.69 -8.72 -5.54
C GLU A 54 -10.17 -7.58 -4.65
N VAL A 55 -9.03 -6.97 -4.98
CA VAL A 55 -8.42 -5.91 -4.18
C VAL A 55 -9.10 -4.58 -4.50
N THR A 56 -9.80 -4.04 -3.49
CA THR A 56 -10.39 -2.71 -3.58
C THR A 56 -9.36 -1.62 -3.25
N ALA A 57 -8.63 -1.79 -2.15
CA ALA A 57 -7.64 -0.82 -1.67
C ALA A 57 -6.60 -1.46 -0.74
N TYR A 58 -5.48 -0.76 -0.57
CA TYR A 58 -4.49 -1.02 0.46
C TYR A 58 -4.67 0.01 1.57
N LEU A 59 -5.00 -0.46 2.77
CA LEU A 59 -5.37 0.39 3.89
C LEU A 59 -4.16 0.67 4.78
N PHE A 60 -3.96 1.94 5.09
CA PHE A 60 -2.96 2.39 6.05
C PHE A 60 -3.64 3.15 7.20
N PRO A 61 -3.62 2.60 8.44
CA PRO A 61 -4.21 3.27 9.59
C PRO A 61 -3.56 4.63 9.84
N THR A 62 -4.37 5.67 10.03
CA THR A 62 -3.87 7.05 10.22
C THR A 62 -2.97 7.16 11.45
N ALA A 63 -3.26 6.42 12.52
CA ALA A 63 -2.42 6.38 13.72
C ALA A 63 -1.00 5.85 13.46
N LEU A 64 -0.82 4.94 12.49
CA LEU A 64 0.49 4.41 12.13
C LEU A 64 1.21 5.34 11.16
N ILE A 65 0.49 5.84 10.16
CA ILE A 65 1.05 6.76 9.17
C ILE A 65 1.45 8.11 9.79
N SER A 66 0.70 8.62 10.78
CA SER A 66 1.06 9.83 11.53
C SER A 66 2.45 9.69 12.15
N LYS A 67 2.71 8.58 12.86
CA LYS A 67 4.03 8.31 13.46
C LYS A 67 5.14 8.23 12.41
N LEU A 68 4.84 7.66 11.24
CA LEU A 68 5.80 7.57 10.15
C LEU A 68 6.20 8.96 9.62
N VAL A 69 5.24 9.85 9.36
CA VAL A 69 5.55 11.19 8.84
C VAL A 69 6.06 12.16 9.91
N GLU A 70 5.78 11.89 11.19
CA GLU A 70 6.36 12.61 12.33
C GLU A 70 7.80 12.18 12.63
N THR A 71 8.28 11.09 12.05
CA THR A 71 9.65 10.60 12.25
C THR A 71 10.65 11.62 11.69
N PRO A 72 11.65 12.08 12.47
CA PRO A 72 12.60 13.09 12.02
C PRO A 72 13.32 12.70 10.72
N ASN A 73 13.47 13.66 9.82
CA ASN A 73 14.11 13.54 8.50
C ASN A 73 13.33 12.74 7.45
N VAL A 74 12.10 12.30 7.73
CA VAL A 74 11.21 11.80 6.67
C VAL A 74 10.77 12.98 5.81
N GLU A 75 11.11 12.92 4.52
CA GLU A 75 10.76 13.93 3.52
C GLU A 75 9.79 13.36 2.47
N PHE A 76 9.90 12.06 2.19
CA PHE A 76 9.04 11.35 1.25
C PHE A 76 8.46 10.08 1.89
N VAL A 77 7.35 9.65 1.33
CA VAL A 77 6.63 8.42 1.65
C VAL A 77 6.65 7.57 0.39
N GLN A 78 7.26 6.38 0.48
CA GLN A 78 7.36 5.43 -0.61
C GLN A 78 6.37 4.27 -0.40
N PHE A 79 5.58 3.97 -1.43
CA PHE A 79 4.71 2.81 -1.50
C PHE A 79 5.45 1.68 -2.20
N VAL A 80 6.18 0.87 -1.42
CA VAL A 80 7.05 -0.20 -1.90
C VAL A 80 6.21 -1.41 -2.31
N LEU A 81 6.47 -1.90 -3.52
CA LEU A 81 5.74 -2.99 -4.14
C LEU A 81 6.38 -4.34 -3.81
N GLY A 82 5.55 -5.30 -3.45
CA GLY A 82 5.92 -6.70 -3.23
C GLY A 82 4.91 -7.64 -3.87
N TYR A 83 5.20 -8.94 -3.87
CA TYR A 83 4.32 -9.95 -4.43
C TYR A 83 4.27 -11.20 -3.55
N SER A 84 3.05 -11.57 -3.17
CA SER A 84 2.76 -12.74 -2.34
C SER A 84 1.37 -13.26 -2.65
N ASN A 85 1.21 -14.59 -2.69
CA ASN A 85 -0.08 -15.25 -2.90
C ASN A 85 -0.84 -14.81 -4.17
N ASN A 86 -0.10 -14.51 -5.23
CA ASN A 86 -0.61 -13.95 -6.49
C ASN A 86 -1.24 -12.56 -6.37
N THR A 87 -1.03 -11.85 -5.26
CA THR A 87 -1.51 -10.49 -5.07
C THR A 87 -0.33 -9.54 -4.94
N LEU A 88 -0.47 -8.35 -5.50
CA LEU A 88 0.44 -7.25 -5.18
C LEU A 88 0.32 -6.94 -3.69
N GLN A 89 1.46 -6.82 -3.02
CA GLN A 89 1.60 -6.34 -1.65
C GLN A 89 2.14 -4.91 -1.69
N ILE A 90 1.70 -4.07 -0.75
CA ILE A 90 2.20 -2.69 -0.63
C ILE A 90 2.54 -2.39 0.82
N LYS A 91 3.71 -1.80 1.03
CA LYS A 91 4.16 -1.24 2.31
C LYS A 91 4.49 0.23 2.11
N VAL A 92 4.28 1.02 3.15
CA VAL A 92 4.74 2.40 3.19
C VAL A 92 6.08 2.49 3.90
N VAL A 93 7.01 3.27 3.37
CA VAL A 93 8.31 3.61 3.98
C VAL A 93 8.50 5.11 4.01
N GLY A 94 8.88 5.66 5.16
CA GLY A 94 9.34 7.04 5.29
C GLY A 94 10.82 7.15 4.95
N VAL A 95 11.17 7.96 3.96
CA VAL A 95 12.55 8.16 3.49
C VAL A 95 12.95 9.63 3.45
N ASN A 96 14.25 9.92 3.47
CA ASN A 96 14.76 11.26 3.12
C ASN A 96 15.04 11.38 1.62
N LYS A 97 15.52 12.55 1.17
CA LYS A 97 15.97 12.80 -0.22
C LYS A 97 17.01 11.83 -0.76
N ALA A 98 17.82 11.20 0.09
CA ALA A 98 18.83 10.23 -0.31
C ALA A 98 18.28 8.79 -0.38
N GLY A 99 16.98 8.58 -0.11
CA GLY A 99 16.37 7.26 -0.06
C GLY A 99 16.69 6.46 1.20
N LYS A 100 17.26 7.08 2.24
CA LYS A 100 17.48 6.41 3.53
C LYS A 100 16.13 6.18 4.20
N GLU A 101 15.83 4.93 4.54
CA GLU A 101 14.62 4.54 5.26
C GLU A 101 14.71 4.86 6.76
N PHE A 102 13.59 5.29 7.35
CA PHE A 102 13.49 5.62 8.78
C PHE A 102 12.41 4.81 9.51
N ALA A 103 11.26 4.60 8.87
CA ALA A 103 10.13 3.88 9.44
C ALA A 103 9.31 3.22 8.33
N SER A 104 8.53 2.19 8.67
CA SER A 104 7.62 1.54 7.73
C SER A 104 6.29 1.18 8.36
N VAL A 105 5.25 1.10 7.52
CA VAL A 105 3.90 0.69 7.88
C VAL A 105 3.39 -0.27 6.82
N ASP A 106 2.95 -1.45 7.24
CA ASP A 106 2.36 -2.43 6.34
C ASP A 106 0.91 -2.09 6.01
N SER A 107 0.49 -2.44 4.79
CA SER A 107 -0.91 -2.27 4.41
C SER A 107 -1.74 -3.45 4.90
N LYS A 108 -3.02 -3.17 5.14
CA LYS A 108 -4.07 -4.20 5.16
C LYS A 108 -4.80 -4.18 3.82
N ILE A 109 -4.85 -5.33 3.13
CA ILE A 109 -5.61 -5.44 1.89
C ILE A 109 -7.10 -5.45 2.21
N LEU A 110 -7.84 -4.51 1.63
CA LEU A 110 -9.29 -4.51 1.61
C LEU A 110 -9.77 -5.27 0.37
N LYS A 111 -10.49 -6.38 0.59
CA LYS A 111 -11.13 -7.16 -0.46
C LYS A 111 -12.64 -7.04 -0.38
N GLU A 112 -13.27 -6.49 -1.42
CA GLU A 112 -14.72 -6.42 -1.52
C GLU A 112 -15.16 -6.62 -2.98
N THR A 113 -16.13 -7.50 -3.19
CA THR A 113 -16.58 -7.95 -4.53
C THR A 113 -17.54 -6.97 -5.23
N SER A 114 -17.88 -5.81 -4.64
CA SER A 114 -18.81 -4.83 -5.24
C SER A 114 -18.39 -3.38 -4.98
N GLY A 115 -17.37 -2.92 -5.72
CA GLY A 115 -16.81 -1.58 -5.59
C GLY A 115 -17.71 -0.42 -6.04
N THR A 116 -18.84 -0.68 -6.70
CA THR A 116 -19.71 0.38 -7.28
C THR A 116 -20.30 1.33 -6.25
N ASP A 117 -20.64 0.83 -5.05
CA ASP A 117 -21.30 1.66 -4.04
C ASP A 117 -20.31 2.56 -3.29
N LYS A 118 -19.04 2.14 -3.15
CA LYS A 118 -18.01 2.90 -2.41
C LYS A 118 -17.51 4.13 -3.16
N PHE A 119 -17.46 4.10 -4.49
CA PHE A 119 -17.04 5.25 -5.30
C PHE A 119 -18.18 6.24 -5.61
N SER A 120 -19.42 5.93 -5.21
CA SER A 120 -20.58 6.82 -5.42
C SER A 120 -20.36 8.22 -4.83
N ALA A 121 -19.61 8.33 -3.74
CA ALA A 121 -19.23 9.58 -3.11
C ALA A 121 -18.28 10.43 -3.99
N LEU A 122 -17.40 9.80 -4.77
CA LEU A 122 -16.53 10.50 -5.71
C LEU A 122 -17.30 10.93 -6.97
N ALA A 123 -18.25 10.11 -7.43
CA ALA A 123 -18.98 10.34 -8.68
C ALA A 123 -19.85 11.61 -8.65
N THR A 124 -20.22 12.04 -7.44
CA THR A 124 -21.06 13.23 -7.22
C THR A 124 -20.26 14.52 -7.10
N SER A 125 -18.92 14.46 -7.03
CA SER A 125 -18.05 15.62 -6.88
C SER A 125 -17.29 15.94 -8.16
N ASN A 126 -17.44 17.16 -8.66
CA ASN A 126 -16.73 17.66 -9.85
C ASN A 126 -15.75 18.80 -9.52
N LYS A 127 -15.41 18.98 -8.24
CA LYS A 127 -14.54 20.07 -7.79
C LYS A 127 -13.33 19.53 -7.06
N LYS A 128 -12.23 20.25 -7.21
CA LYS A 128 -11.03 20.20 -6.37
C LYS A 128 -11.09 21.33 -5.36
N THR A 129 -10.57 21.11 -4.17
CA THR A 129 -10.21 22.20 -3.25
C THR A 129 -9.03 23.01 -3.80
N ASP A 130 -8.89 24.25 -3.35
CA ASP A 130 -7.60 24.94 -3.42
C ASP A 130 -6.91 24.77 -2.07
N LYS A 131 -5.71 24.19 -2.09
CA LYS A 131 -4.91 23.88 -0.90
C LYS A 131 -3.95 25.00 -0.50
N GLY A 132 -3.96 26.12 -1.23
CA GLY A 132 -3.15 27.31 -0.92
C GLY A 132 -1.63 27.11 -1.08
N THR A 133 -1.19 25.94 -1.56
CA THR A 133 0.22 25.67 -1.87
C THR A 133 0.33 24.96 -3.22
N ALA A 134 1.37 25.29 -3.98
CA ALA A 134 1.61 24.67 -5.29
C ALA A 134 1.79 23.15 -5.18
N LEU A 135 2.53 22.69 -4.15
CA LEU A 135 2.77 21.26 -3.90
C LEU A 135 1.46 20.50 -3.70
N LEU A 136 0.59 20.93 -2.79
CA LEU A 136 -0.67 20.23 -2.54
C LEU A 136 -1.60 20.28 -3.75
N ASN A 137 -1.65 21.41 -4.46
CA ASN A 137 -2.47 21.56 -5.66
C ASN A 137 -1.98 20.70 -6.84
N GLU A 138 -0.67 20.44 -6.94
CA GLU A 138 -0.09 19.57 -7.98
C GLU A 138 -0.54 18.12 -7.83
N HIS A 139 -0.65 17.63 -6.59
CA HIS A 139 -1.05 16.24 -6.33
C HIS A 139 -2.56 16.04 -6.27
N LEU A 140 -3.35 17.11 -6.27
CA LEU A 140 -4.79 17.02 -6.11
C LEU A 140 -5.45 16.53 -7.41
N LEU A 141 -6.21 15.44 -7.33
CA LEU A 141 -6.97 14.85 -8.44
C LEU A 141 -8.45 15.26 -8.43
N PHE A 142 -9.04 15.33 -9.63
CA PHE A 142 -10.48 15.51 -9.70
C PHE A 142 -11.09 14.17 -9.30
N PRO A 143 -12.14 14.15 -8.47
CA PRO A 143 -12.78 12.89 -8.09
C PRO A 143 -13.21 12.05 -9.30
N LYS A 144 -13.60 12.70 -10.40
CA LYS A 144 -13.87 12.04 -11.68
C LYS A 144 -12.64 11.34 -12.25
N ASP A 145 -11.49 12.02 -12.32
CA ASP A 145 -10.26 11.44 -12.86
C ASP A 145 -9.80 10.24 -12.03
N ALA A 146 -9.97 10.32 -10.70
CA ALA A 146 -9.67 9.22 -9.80
C ALA A 146 -10.57 8.00 -10.06
N ILE A 147 -11.89 8.21 -10.22
CA ILE A 147 -12.80 7.11 -10.59
C ILE A 147 -12.43 6.52 -11.95
N ASP A 148 -12.27 7.37 -12.96
CA ASP A 148 -11.95 6.93 -14.32
C ASP A 148 -10.66 6.08 -14.33
N GLY A 149 -9.63 6.51 -13.58
CA GLY A 149 -8.38 5.76 -13.42
C GLY A 149 -8.55 4.42 -12.70
N ILE A 150 -9.30 4.38 -11.58
CA ILE A 150 -9.57 3.14 -10.83
C ILE A 150 -10.37 2.16 -11.69
N THR A 151 -11.41 2.64 -12.38
CA THR A 151 -12.22 1.82 -13.29
C THR A 151 -11.39 1.28 -14.44
N ALA A 152 -10.55 2.12 -15.06
CA ALA A 152 -9.66 1.68 -16.15
C ALA A 152 -8.68 0.59 -15.70
N TRP A 153 -8.18 0.66 -14.46
CA TRP A 153 -7.34 -0.42 -13.90
C TRP A 153 -8.12 -1.72 -13.73
N GLN A 154 -9.33 -1.67 -13.16
CA GLN A 154 -10.19 -2.85 -13.02
C GLN A 154 -10.55 -3.47 -14.38
N GLU A 155 -10.82 -2.65 -15.39
CA GLU A 155 -11.04 -3.10 -16.76
C GLU A 155 -9.78 -3.74 -17.38
N LYS A 156 -8.60 -3.15 -17.14
CA LYS A 156 -7.33 -3.72 -17.63
C LYS A 156 -7.09 -5.12 -17.07
N LEU A 157 -7.40 -5.34 -15.79
CA LEU A 157 -7.33 -6.67 -15.16
C LEU A 157 -8.25 -7.70 -15.81
N ASN A 158 -9.36 -7.30 -16.45
CA ASN A 158 -10.24 -8.23 -17.17
C ASN A 158 -9.65 -8.73 -18.50
N THR A 159 -8.71 -7.99 -19.09
CA THR A 159 -8.11 -8.35 -20.39
C THR A 159 -6.88 -9.25 -20.26
N VAL A 160 -6.22 -9.25 -19.09
CA VAL A 160 -5.01 -10.06 -18.77
C VAL A 160 -3.90 -9.98 -19.85
N SER A 161 -3.84 -8.87 -20.58
CA SER A 161 -2.82 -8.59 -21.59
C SER A 161 -2.01 -7.37 -21.18
N ASP A 162 -0.73 -7.34 -21.54
CA ASP A 162 0.19 -6.22 -21.32
C ASP A 162 0.26 -5.72 -19.86
N LEU A 163 -0.02 -6.58 -18.87
CA LEU A 163 0.07 -6.23 -17.45
C LEU A 163 1.49 -5.81 -17.07
N ASP A 164 2.49 -6.49 -17.65
CA ASP A 164 3.89 -6.10 -17.51
C ASP A 164 4.17 -4.70 -18.03
N ASP A 165 3.62 -4.32 -19.19
CA ASP A 165 3.84 -3.00 -19.74
C ASP A 165 3.24 -1.93 -18.83
N VAL A 166 1.97 -2.07 -18.41
CA VAL A 166 1.30 -1.04 -17.61
C VAL A 166 1.91 -0.86 -16.21
N LEU A 167 2.54 -1.90 -15.66
CA LEU A 167 3.24 -1.89 -14.37
C LEU A 167 4.75 -1.65 -14.48
N SER A 168 5.22 -1.28 -15.67
CA SER A 168 6.63 -1.04 -15.95
C SER A 168 6.87 0.31 -16.63
N TYR A 169 8.09 0.79 -16.48
CA TYR A 169 8.64 1.88 -17.28
C TYR A 169 9.90 1.40 -17.98
N LYS A 170 9.94 1.54 -19.31
CA LYS A 170 11.04 1.06 -20.16
C LYS A 170 11.41 -0.42 -19.90
N GLY A 171 10.40 -1.26 -19.69
CA GLY A 171 10.57 -2.71 -19.49
C GLY A 171 10.98 -3.13 -18.07
N ALA A 172 11.18 -2.18 -17.14
CA ALA A 172 11.43 -2.48 -15.74
C ALA A 172 10.19 -2.19 -14.89
N ARG A 173 9.77 -3.15 -14.07
CA ARG A 173 8.62 -2.99 -13.16
C ARG A 173 8.90 -1.89 -12.14
N PHE A 174 7.85 -1.17 -11.75
CA PHE A 174 7.96 -0.19 -10.68
C PHE A 174 8.40 -0.86 -9.38
N ASN A 175 9.38 -0.30 -8.67
CA ASN A 175 9.76 -0.79 -7.34
C ASN A 175 8.90 -0.17 -6.23
N HIS A 176 8.58 1.11 -6.41
CA HIS A 176 7.76 1.88 -5.50
C HIS A 176 7.14 3.09 -6.20
N TYR A 177 6.07 3.63 -5.62
CA TYR A 177 5.61 4.99 -5.88
C TYR A 177 6.11 5.90 -4.77
N SER A 178 6.31 7.20 -5.04
CA SER A 178 6.85 8.13 -4.04
C SER A 178 6.03 9.42 -4.03
N ILE A 179 5.77 9.92 -2.83
CA ILE A 179 5.06 11.18 -2.60
C ILE A 179 5.71 11.97 -1.46
N GLU A 180 5.62 13.29 -1.48
CA GLU A 180 6.10 14.16 -0.41
C GLU A 180 5.31 13.89 0.88
N ALA A 181 6.01 13.81 2.01
CA ALA A 181 5.39 13.59 3.32
C ALA A 181 4.33 14.66 3.65
N ALA A 182 4.50 15.87 3.12
CA ALA A 182 3.55 16.98 3.26
C ALA A 182 2.14 16.65 2.72
N ILE A 183 2.02 15.82 1.68
CA ILE A 183 0.72 15.40 1.15
C ILE A 183 0.00 14.51 2.17
N ILE A 184 0.73 13.53 2.72
CA ILE A 184 0.19 12.63 3.75
C ILE A 184 -0.17 13.42 5.02
N VAL A 185 0.65 14.39 5.44
CA VAL A 185 0.33 15.30 6.55
C VAL A 185 -0.96 16.08 6.30
N ASP A 186 -1.23 16.51 5.06
CA ASP A 186 -2.51 17.17 4.74
C ASP A 186 -3.71 16.21 4.87
N MET A 187 -3.58 14.98 4.37
CA MET A 187 -4.62 13.95 4.52
C MET A 187 -4.94 13.65 5.99
N LEU A 188 -3.94 13.70 6.87
CA LEU A 188 -4.08 13.46 8.31
C LEU A 188 -4.79 14.60 9.08
N LYS A 189 -4.96 15.79 8.48
CA LYS A 189 -5.69 16.89 9.13
C LYS A 189 -7.17 16.57 9.33
N ASN A 190 -7.74 15.67 8.52
CA ASN A 190 -9.12 15.24 8.67
C ASN A 190 -9.25 14.22 9.80
N LYS A 191 -9.77 14.68 10.95
CA LYS A 191 -9.92 13.84 12.16
C LYS A 191 -10.90 12.67 11.99
N ASN A 192 -11.71 12.66 10.94
CA ASN A 192 -12.65 11.58 10.65
C ASN A 192 -12.06 10.48 9.76
N THR A 193 -10.82 10.65 9.28
CA THR A 193 -10.12 9.65 8.50
C THR A 193 -9.49 8.61 9.42
N ALA A 194 -10.01 7.39 9.37
CA ALA A 194 -9.46 6.25 10.11
C ALA A 194 -8.32 5.58 9.33
N ASN A 195 -8.44 5.52 8.00
CA ASN A 195 -7.45 4.94 7.12
C ASN A 195 -7.16 5.85 5.93
N ILE A 196 -5.91 5.92 5.50
CA ILE A 196 -5.57 6.35 4.15
C ILE A 196 -5.64 5.10 3.27
N GLY A 197 -6.57 5.11 2.32
CA GLY A 197 -6.70 4.06 1.31
C GLY A 197 -5.88 4.39 0.08
N LEU A 198 -5.01 3.49 -0.34
CA LEU A 198 -4.35 3.52 -1.63
C LEU A 198 -5.10 2.60 -2.59
N PHE A 199 -5.59 3.20 -3.66
CA PHE A 199 -6.23 2.56 -4.79
C PHE A 199 -5.24 2.55 -5.95
N LEU A 200 -5.22 1.46 -6.72
CA LEU A 200 -4.49 1.44 -7.99
C LEU A 200 -5.40 1.95 -9.10
N GLY A 201 -4.87 2.81 -9.95
CA GLY A 201 -5.55 3.30 -11.14
C GLY A 201 -4.61 3.33 -12.34
N LEU A 202 -5.15 3.57 -13.53
CA LEU A 202 -4.35 3.92 -14.71
C LEU A 202 -4.32 5.44 -14.89
N ASN A 203 -3.14 5.98 -15.10
CA ASN A 203 -2.96 7.38 -15.47
C ASN A 203 -3.27 7.61 -16.97
N PRO A 204 -3.32 8.87 -17.44
CA PRO A 204 -3.65 9.17 -18.84
C PRO A 204 -2.70 8.58 -19.90
N ILE A 205 -1.50 8.16 -19.51
CA ILE A 205 -0.54 7.48 -20.42
C ILE A 205 -0.63 5.95 -20.32
N GLY A 206 -1.63 5.42 -19.63
CA GLY A 206 -1.91 3.98 -19.52
C GLY A 206 -0.99 3.22 -18.56
N LYS A 207 -0.26 3.90 -17.67
CA LYS A 207 0.57 3.27 -16.65
C LYS A 207 -0.16 3.23 -15.31
N VAL A 208 0.09 2.19 -14.52
CA VAL A 208 -0.44 2.08 -13.17
C VAL A 208 0.13 3.21 -12.31
N THR A 209 -0.74 3.79 -11.50
CA THR A 209 -0.45 4.87 -10.56
C THR A 209 -1.23 4.63 -9.26
N THR A 210 -0.86 5.38 -8.24
CA THR A 210 -1.50 5.35 -6.93
C THR A 210 -2.50 6.49 -6.81
N ILE A 211 -3.64 6.21 -6.17
CA ILE A 211 -4.71 7.18 -5.88
C ILE A 211 -5.01 7.06 -4.39
N LEU A 212 -4.80 8.13 -3.65
CA LEU A 212 -4.90 8.18 -2.19
C LEU A 212 -6.19 8.88 -1.77
N ILE A 213 -6.98 8.19 -0.96
CA ILE A 213 -8.28 8.69 -0.47
C ILE A 213 -8.39 8.44 1.03
N GLY A 214 -8.86 9.45 1.78
CA GLY A 214 -9.21 9.28 3.18
C GLY A 214 -10.49 8.46 3.36
N LEU A 215 -10.43 7.42 4.18
CA LEU A 215 -11.55 6.51 4.48
C LEU A 215 -11.95 6.61 5.96
N ASP A 216 -13.25 6.47 6.22
CA ASP A 216 -13.80 6.44 7.58
C ASP A 216 -13.55 5.08 8.29
N GLN A 217 -14.07 4.92 9.50
CA GLN A 217 -13.92 3.69 10.30
C GLN A 217 -14.56 2.46 9.63
N ASN A 218 -15.48 2.65 8.69
CA ASN A 218 -16.12 1.59 7.91
C ASN A 218 -15.44 1.38 6.54
N ASN A 219 -14.25 1.97 6.34
CA ASN A 219 -13.52 1.97 5.07
C ASN A 219 -14.36 2.51 3.90
N SER A 220 -15.22 3.50 4.17
CA SER A 220 -16.06 4.15 3.17
C SER A 220 -15.51 5.52 2.82
N ILE A 221 -15.67 5.91 1.54
CA ILE A 221 -15.34 7.26 1.07
C ILE A 221 -16.45 8.19 1.55
N LYS A 222 -16.09 9.25 2.30
CA LYS A 222 -17.07 10.20 2.81
C LYS A 222 -17.77 10.92 1.66
N LYS A 223 -19.10 11.02 1.74
CA LYS A 223 -19.87 11.90 0.84
C LYS A 223 -19.45 13.35 1.06
N VAL A 224 -18.90 13.96 0.03
CA VAL A 224 -18.60 15.39 0.03
C VAL A 224 -19.92 16.14 0.06
N SER A 225 -20.21 16.89 1.14
CA SER A 225 -21.43 17.69 1.17
C SER A 225 -21.32 18.80 0.11
N SER A 226 -22.32 18.90 -0.76
CA SER A 226 -22.35 19.90 -1.85
C SER A 226 -22.50 21.36 -1.36
N THR A 227 -22.67 21.56 -0.05
CA THR A 227 -22.98 22.85 0.59
C THR A 227 -21.91 23.37 1.56
N GLY A 228 -20.84 22.61 1.81
CA GLY A 228 -19.77 23.00 2.74
C GLY A 228 -18.85 24.06 2.13
N LYS A 229 -18.87 25.28 2.68
CA LYS A 229 -17.79 26.26 2.47
C LYS A 229 -16.58 25.80 3.28
N ASP A 230 -15.53 25.44 2.57
CA ASP A 230 -14.17 25.24 3.07
C ASP A 230 -13.99 24.16 4.16
N GLY A 231 -13.52 22.97 3.76
CA GLY A 231 -12.71 22.12 4.65
C GLY A 231 -13.14 20.68 4.86
N ASP A 232 -14.25 20.21 4.28
CA ASP A 232 -14.74 18.83 4.51
C ASP A 232 -14.72 17.97 3.24
N ASN A 233 -13.86 18.37 2.29
CA ASN A 233 -13.85 17.84 0.94
C ASN A 233 -13.03 16.55 0.94
N GLY A 234 -13.63 15.48 0.44
CA GLY A 234 -12.98 14.18 0.20
C GLY A 234 -11.93 14.34 -0.89
N ASP A 235 -10.85 15.05 -0.56
CA ASP A 235 -9.74 15.34 -1.44
C ASP A 235 -9.08 14.03 -1.82
N VAL A 236 -8.82 13.91 -3.10
CA VAL A 236 -8.18 12.74 -3.69
C VAL A 236 -6.81 13.18 -4.13
N TYR A 237 -5.79 12.47 -3.67
CA TYR A 237 -4.40 12.76 -4.02
C TYR A 237 -3.82 11.70 -4.94
N ASP A 238 -2.85 12.14 -5.73
CA ASP A 238 -2.00 11.38 -6.64
C ASP A 238 -2.65 10.81 -7.90
N GLY A 239 -1.93 10.96 -9.02
CA GLY A 239 -2.13 10.33 -10.32
C GLY A 239 -0.97 10.57 -11.32
N THR A 240 0.22 10.99 -10.87
CA THR A 240 1.19 11.61 -11.81
C THR A 240 2.64 11.16 -11.73
N ARG A 241 3.10 10.42 -10.72
CA ARG A 241 4.51 9.98 -10.72
C ARG A 241 4.68 8.56 -10.18
N PRO A 242 4.62 7.51 -11.04
CA PRO A 242 5.55 6.40 -10.83
C PRO A 242 6.94 6.98 -10.59
N SER A 243 7.61 6.56 -9.51
CA SER A 243 9.02 6.87 -9.35
C SER A 243 9.73 6.19 -10.54
N PRO A 244 10.32 6.93 -11.51
CA PRO A 244 11.20 6.25 -12.45
C PRO A 244 12.37 5.67 -11.63
N PRO A 245 13.01 4.58 -12.08
CA PRO A 245 14.34 4.28 -11.60
C PRO A 245 15.20 5.48 -12.04
N TYR A 246 15.63 6.31 -11.09
CA TYR A 246 16.76 7.20 -11.33
C TYR A 246 17.98 6.36 -11.65
#